data_AF-A0A2N2HGQ7-F1
#
_entry.id   AF-A0A2N2HGQ7-F1
#
_cell.length_a   1.000
_cell.length_b   1.000
_cell.length_c   1.000
_cell.angle_alpha   90.00
_cell.angle_beta   90.00
_cell.angle_gamma   90.00
#
_symmetry.space_group_name_H-M   'P 1'
#
loop_
_entity.id
_entity.type
_entity.pdbx_description
1 polymer ?
#
loop_
_entity_poly.entity_id
_entity_poly.type
_entity_poly.pdbx_seq_one_letter_code
_entity_poly.pdbx_strand_id
1 'polypeptide(L)'
;DCVGSASGPYCDPTSGACVACLSGDPSSCPEGTYCDPASSACMAGCDTQQDCDVATDAGTLTCDPVTHECVGCLTDDQCPPGLLCSDSSCEPGCTTQHPCPGTQGCCDGQCVDTNTSMDHCGACDQACILANATSQCSGGQCLLLSCEPGFESCDLNIANGCETSVPDGGVGCACVPGEPRDCYTGPPNTRDVGVCKGGVQTCNSSGNGWSPCDGEVVPTTESCFTPEDDDCDGEVNEGGIGCLCAPDAIEACYSGSPATRNVGACADGTRVCNATGTAWGACVDEVLPLAESCLTPVDDDCDGLVNEDGVGCNCTPNTTAPCYSGPAGTEDVGVCKGGAQTCNGAGTGYGPCTGDIVPSPDVCTDSLDNNCNGILNDGYSAGADGCACYPNSVATCYSGPAGTNNVGVCKGGIAS
;
A
#
# COMPACT_ATOMS: atom_id res chain seq x y z
N ASP A 1 -35.57 58.60 -0.53
CA ASP A 1 -35.60 58.55 -1.99
C ASP A 1 -34.23 58.97 -2.48
N CYS A 2 -33.51 58.08 -3.16
CA CYS A 2 -32.15 58.31 -3.65
C CYS A 2 -32.09 58.72 -5.12
N VAL A 3 -33.25 58.91 -5.77
CA VAL A 3 -33.34 59.39 -7.15
C VAL A 3 -32.65 60.76 -7.29
N GLY A 4 -31.60 60.82 -8.11
CA GLY A 4 -30.83 62.04 -8.38
C GLY A 4 -29.75 62.39 -7.35
N SER A 5 -29.45 61.51 -6.40
CA SER A 5 -28.34 61.69 -5.46
C SER A 5 -26.98 61.61 -6.16
N ALA A 6 -26.04 62.48 -5.77
CA ALA A 6 -24.66 62.46 -6.27
C ALA A 6 -23.86 61.23 -5.79
N SER A 7 -24.29 60.60 -4.69
CA SER A 7 -23.65 59.41 -4.12
C SER A 7 -24.14 58.10 -4.73
N GLY A 8 -25.22 58.13 -5.52
CA GLY A 8 -25.75 56.97 -6.23
C GLY A 8 -27.26 56.76 -6.06
N PRO A 9 -27.88 55.93 -6.91
CA PRO A 9 -29.33 55.80 -6.98
C PRO A 9 -29.92 54.80 -5.96
N TYR A 10 -29.10 54.02 -5.26
CA TYR A 10 -29.57 52.97 -4.35
C TYR A 10 -29.58 53.44 -2.91
N CYS A 11 -30.55 52.97 -2.13
CA CYS A 11 -30.66 53.27 -0.70
C CYS A 11 -30.16 52.06 0.10
N ASP A 12 -29.06 52.20 0.83
CA ASP A 12 -28.60 51.16 1.75
C ASP A 12 -29.55 51.10 2.96
N PRO A 13 -30.24 49.97 3.19
CA PRO A 13 -31.18 49.85 4.30
C PRO A 13 -30.52 49.90 5.69
N THR A 14 -29.21 49.66 5.78
CA THR A 14 -28.46 49.61 7.04
C THR A 14 -28.03 51.01 7.48
N SER A 15 -27.38 51.76 6.59
CA SER A 15 -26.93 53.13 6.89
C SER A 15 -28.00 54.19 6.63
N GLY A 16 -29.00 53.90 5.80
CA GLY A 16 -29.97 54.87 5.30
C GLY A 16 -29.37 55.88 4.31
N ALA A 17 -28.12 55.69 3.89
CA ALA A 17 -27.44 56.54 2.93
C ALA A 17 -27.73 56.13 1.49
N CYS A 18 -27.60 57.09 0.58
CA CYS A 18 -27.61 56.80 -0.85
C CYS A 18 -26.22 56.38 -1.30
N VAL A 19 -26.12 55.23 -1.97
CA VAL A 19 -24.88 54.57 -2.38
C VAL A 19 -24.90 54.23 -3.86
N ALA A 20 -23.71 54.01 -4.45
CA ALA A 20 -23.57 53.74 -5.88
C ALA A 20 -24.03 52.32 -6.25
N CYS A 21 -23.95 51.38 -5.32
CA CYS A 21 -24.37 50.00 -5.47
C CYS A 21 -24.74 49.37 -4.11
N LEU A 22 -25.37 48.19 -4.12
CA LEU A 22 -25.74 47.46 -2.92
C LEU A 22 -24.98 46.13 -2.86
N SER A 23 -24.24 45.91 -1.78
CA SER A 23 -23.59 44.63 -1.51
C SER A 23 -24.64 43.51 -1.40
N GLY A 24 -24.55 42.51 -2.28
CA GLY A 24 -25.53 41.41 -2.37
C GLY A 24 -26.66 41.62 -3.38
N ASP A 25 -26.68 42.74 -4.10
CA ASP A 25 -27.52 42.92 -5.30
C ASP A 25 -26.63 43.02 -6.55
N PRO A 26 -26.46 41.91 -7.31
CA PRO A 26 -25.61 41.89 -8.49
C PRO A 26 -26.12 42.77 -9.63
N SER A 27 -27.37 43.24 -9.57
CA SER A 27 -27.94 44.15 -10.58
C SER A 27 -27.61 45.63 -10.31
N SER A 28 -26.93 45.91 -9.19
CA SER A 28 -26.63 47.28 -8.76
C SER A 28 -25.39 47.88 -9.41
N CYS A 29 -24.57 47.04 -10.06
CA CYS A 29 -23.38 47.45 -10.81
C CYS A 29 -23.48 47.06 -12.29
N PRO A 30 -22.82 47.80 -13.21
CA PRO A 30 -22.67 47.38 -14.60
C PRO A 30 -21.89 46.07 -14.74
N GLU A 31 -22.13 45.33 -15.83
CA GLU A 31 -21.42 44.08 -16.12
C GLU A 31 -19.89 44.26 -16.08
N GLY A 32 -19.20 43.29 -15.46
CA GLY A 32 -17.73 43.31 -15.29
C GLY A 32 -17.27 44.12 -14.08
N THR A 33 -18.20 44.47 -13.18
CA THR A 33 -17.91 45.13 -11.91
C THR A 33 -18.73 44.52 -10.78
N TYR A 34 -18.23 44.64 -9.56
CA TYR A 34 -18.91 44.17 -8.34
C TYR A 34 -19.06 45.30 -7.33
N CYS A 35 -20.02 45.18 -6.41
CA CYS A 35 -20.20 46.20 -5.38
C CYS A 35 -19.29 45.97 -4.17
N ASP A 36 -18.28 46.84 -3.99
CA ASP A 36 -17.40 46.79 -2.82
C ASP A 36 -18.15 47.09 -1.52
N PRO A 37 -18.20 46.17 -0.54
CA PRO A 37 -18.94 46.39 0.70
C PRO A 37 -18.32 47.50 1.57
N ALA A 38 -17.04 47.85 1.39
CA ALA A 38 -16.38 48.88 2.19
C ALA A 38 -16.64 50.31 1.69
N SER A 39 -16.64 50.52 0.37
CA SER A 39 -16.81 51.83 -0.26
C SER A 39 -18.21 52.05 -0.86
N SER A 40 -19.01 51.00 -1.01
CA SER A 40 -20.30 50.99 -1.71
C SER A 40 -20.20 51.59 -3.13
N ALA A 41 -19.08 51.29 -3.79
CA ALA A 41 -18.75 51.69 -5.15
C ALA A 41 -18.53 50.45 -6.03
N CYS A 42 -18.89 50.55 -7.31
CA CYS A 42 -18.62 49.49 -8.27
C CYS A 42 -17.13 49.45 -8.60
N MET A 43 -16.47 48.34 -8.33
CA MET A 43 -15.06 48.09 -8.64
C MET A 43 -14.94 47.01 -9.71
N ALA A 44 -13.85 46.99 -10.47
CA ALA A 44 -13.60 45.94 -11.45
C ALA A 44 -13.52 44.58 -10.77
N GLY A 45 -14.22 43.58 -11.31
CA GLY A 45 -14.36 42.24 -10.72
C GLY A 45 -15.69 41.61 -11.09
N CYS A 46 -16.19 40.68 -10.28
CA CYS A 46 -17.43 39.97 -10.56
C CYS A 46 -18.30 39.75 -9.30
N ASP A 47 -19.62 39.81 -9.47
CA ASP A 47 -20.60 39.31 -8.49
C ASP A 47 -21.33 38.05 -9.02
N THR A 48 -21.36 37.89 -10.35
CA THR A 48 -21.99 36.77 -11.05
C THR A 48 -21.13 36.30 -12.22
N GLN A 49 -21.45 35.11 -12.74
CA GLN A 49 -20.81 34.58 -13.94
C GLN A 49 -20.91 35.53 -15.15
N GLN A 50 -22.03 36.25 -15.27
CA GLN A 50 -22.27 37.20 -16.36
C GLN A 50 -21.24 38.34 -16.40
N ASP A 51 -20.64 38.69 -15.26
CA ASP A 51 -19.58 39.70 -15.17
C ASP A 51 -18.25 39.21 -15.76
N CYS A 52 -18.01 37.90 -15.76
CA CYS A 52 -16.84 37.30 -16.40
C CYS A 52 -17.06 37.02 -17.90
N ASP A 53 -18.32 37.01 -18.34
CA ASP A 53 -18.71 36.77 -19.74
C ASP A 53 -18.59 38.04 -20.62
N VAL A 54 -18.29 39.21 -20.04
CA VAL A 54 -18.05 40.46 -20.78
C VAL A 54 -16.57 40.78 -21.03
N ALA A 55 -15.66 39.96 -20.49
CA ALA A 55 -14.23 40.07 -20.74
C ALA A 55 -13.85 39.58 -22.16
N THR A 56 -12.64 39.89 -22.62
CA THR A 56 -12.12 39.46 -23.95
C THR A 56 -12.08 37.94 -24.13
N ASP A 57 -12.21 37.19 -23.04
CA ASP A 57 -12.23 35.73 -22.95
C ASP A 57 -13.61 35.19 -22.53
N ALA A 58 -14.68 35.87 -22.97
CA ALA A 58 -16.08 35.54 -22.69
C ALA A 58 -16.36 34.02 -22.79
N GLY A 59 -16.69 33.39 -21.65
CA GLY A 59 -16.98 31.96 -21.53
C GLY A 59 -15.82 31.06 -21.06
N THR A 60 -14.65 31.63 -20.72
CA THR A 60 -13.46 30.88 -20.25
C THR A 60 -13.11 31.14 -18.79
N LEU A 61 -13.69 32.17 -18.16
CA LEU A 61 -13.43 32.54 -16.78
C LEU A 61 -14.69 32.34 -15.94
N THR A 62 -14.53 31.82 -14.73
CA THR A 62 -15.56 31.64 -13.71
C THR A 62 -15.49 32.78 -12.68
N CYS A 63 -16.63 33.29 -12.23
CA CYS A 63 -16.64 34.25 -11.13
C CYS A 63 -16.38 33.58 -9.78
N ASP A 64 -15.35 34.01 -9.05
CA ASP A 64 -15.16 33.70 -7.63
C ASP A 64 -15.90 34.74 -6.77
N PRO A 65 -17.04 34.39 -6.14
CA PRO A 65 -17.81 35.34 -5.34
C PRO A 65 -17.16 35.68 -3.99
N VAL A 66 -16.07 35.01 -3.60
CA VAL A 66 -15.34 35.29 -2.36
C VAL A 66 -14.28 36.36 -2.59
N THR A 67 -13.53 36.24 -3.69
CA THR A 67 -12.47 37.19 -4.05
C THR A 67 -12.95 38.30 -4.99
N HIS A 68 -14.12 38.12 -5.61
CA HIS A 68 -14.68 38.96 -6.67
C HIS A 68 -13.81 39.03 -7.92
N GLU A 69 -13.00 37.99 -8.17
CA GLU A 69 -12.13 37.88 -9.33
C GLU A 69 -12.69 36.88 -10.35
N CYS A 70 -12.50 37.18 -11.64
CA CYS A 70 -12.76 36.24 -12.71
C CYS A 70 -11.55 35.32 -12.88
N VAL A 71 -11.68 34.07 -12.44
CA VAL A 71 -10.63 33.06 -12.40
C VAL A 71 -10.84 31.99 -13.48
N GLY A 72 -9.82 31.20 -13.81
CA GLY A 72 -9.97 30.10 -14.78
C GLY A 72 -10.89 28.99 -14.28
N CYS A 73 -10.88 28.73 -12.96
CA CYS A 73 -11.68 27.69 -12.33
C CYS A 73 -11.75 27.88 -10.80
N LEU A 74 -12.72 27.21 -10.19
CA LEU A 74 -12.88 27.00 -8.74
C LEU A 74 -12.92 25.51 -8.41
N THR A 75 -13.34 24.68 -9.36
CA THR A 75 -13.40 23.22 -9.25
C THR A 75 -12.99 22.58 -10.56
N ASP A 76 -12.56 21.32 -10.52
CA ASP A 76 -12.12 20.58 -11.72
C ASP A 76 -13.19 20.49 -12.82
N ASP A 77 -14.49 20.44 -12.44
CA ASP A 77 -15.64 20.40 -13.38
C ASP A 77 -15.74 21.60 -14.33
N GLN A 78 -15.02 22.67 -14.01
CA GLN A 78 -14.97 23.89 -14.82
C GLN A 78 -13.80 23.88 -15.80
N CYS A 79 -12.89 22.91 -15.68
CA CYS A 79 -11.77 22.73 -16.58
C CYS A 79 -12.12 21.74 -17.73
N PRO A 80 -11.63 22.00 -18.95
CA PRO A 80 -11.68 21.01 -20.04
C PRO A 80 -11.01 19.68 -19.66
N PRO A 81 -11.41 18.55 -20.28
CA PRO A 81 -10.77 17.25 -20.05
C PRO A 81 -9.24 17.32 -20.21
N GLY A 82 -8.52 16.71 -19.25
CA GLY A 82 -7.06 16.73 -19.17
C GLY A 82 -6.46 17.97 -18.51
N LEU A 83 -7.29 18.81 -17.90
CA LEU A 83 -6.88 19.90 -17.02
C LEU A 83 -7.59 19.77 -15.65
N LEU A 84 -6.89 20.09 -14.57
CA LEU A 84 -7.43 20.18 -13.21
C LEU A 84 -7.33 21.60 -12.70
N CYS A 85 -8.20 21.94 -11.76
CA CYS A 85 -8.19 23.26 -11.17
C CYS A 85 -7.10 23.37 -10.10
N SER A 86 -6.10 24.21 -10.34
CA SER A 86 -5.01 24.49 -9.40
C SER A 86 -4.74 25.98 -9.36
N ASP A 87 -4.74 26.57 -8.17
CA ASP A 87 -4.54 28.01 -7.96
C ASP A 87 -5.38 28.89 -8.89
N SER A 88 -6.67 28.56 -9.01
CA SER A 88 -7.63 29.31 -9.82
C SER A 88 -7.33 29.32 -11.34
N SER A 89 -6.46 28.41 -11.80
CA SER A 89 -6.10 28.16 -13.21
C SER A 89 -6.31 26.69 -13.57
N CYS A 90 -6.67 26.42 -14.82
CA CYS A 90 -6.77 25.05 -15.32
C CYS A 90 -5.40 24.59 -15.81
N GLU A 91 -4.74 23.76 -15.00
CA GLU A 91 -3.39 23.25 -15.27
C GLU A 91 -3.44 21.78 -15.75
N PRO A 92 -2.45 21.31 -16.53
CA PRO A 92 -2.42 19.92 -17.01
C PRO A 92 -2.55 18.89 -15.88
N GLY A 93 -3.56 18.03 -15.98
CA GLY A 93 -3.81 16.98 -14.98
C GLY A 93 -5.07 16.18 -15.24
N CYS A 94 -5.24 15.05 -14.57
CA CYS A 94 -6.43 14.22 -14.68
C CYS A 94 -6.76 13.44 -13.41
N THR A 95 -8.02 13.07 -13.28
CA THR A 95 -8.53 12.17 -12.22
C THR A 95 -9.57 11.20 -12.81
N THR A 96 -10.13 10.32 -11.97
CA THR A 96 -11.24 9.45 -12.39
C THR A 96 -12.53 10.22 -12.70
N GLN A 97 -12.69 11.42 -12.13
CA GLN A 97 -13.83 12.30 -12.37
C GLN A 97 -13.57 13.26 -13.53
N HIS A 98 -12.29 13.62 -13.75
CA HIS A 98 -11.83 14.46 -14.86
C HIS A 98 -10.86 13.69 -15.76
N PRO A 99 -11.40 12.83 -16.66
CA PRO A 99 -10.58 11.99 -17.51
C PRO A 99 -9.88 12.81 -18.60
N CYS A 100 -8.86 12.19 -19.19
CA CYS A 100 -8.13 12.76 -20.30
C CYS A 100 -8.96 12.86 -21.58
N PRO A 101 -8.61 13.79 -22.48
CA PRO A 101 -9.31 13.92 -23.75
C PRO A 101 -9.02 12.73 -24.67
N GLY A 102 -10.03 12.35 -25.46
CA GLY A 102 -9.88 11.31 -26.49
C GLY A 102 -9.67 9.91 -25.90
N THR A 103 -8.60 9.24 -26.34
CA THR A 103 -8.25 7.86 -25.96
C THR A 103 -7.05 7.79 -25.01
N GLN A 104 -6.62 8.92 -24.46
CA GLN A 104 -5.48 8.97 -23.54
C GLN A 104 -5.87 8.37 -22.17
N GLY A 105 -4.91 7.73 -21.53
CA GLY A 105 -5.02 7.25 -20.15
C GLY A 105 -4.58 8.32 -19.16
N CYS A 106 -5.11 8.25 -17.93
CA CYS A 106 -4.64 9.06 -16.82
C CYS A 106 -3.59 8.25 -16.04
N CYS A 107 -2.31 8.58 -16.24
CA CYS A 107 -1.17 7.90 -15.61
C CYS A 107 -0.44 8.87 -14.69
N ASP A 108 -0.34 8.53 -13.40
CA ASP A 108 0.20 9.40 -12.34
C ASP A 108 -0.34 10.84 -12.35
N GLY A 109 -1.64 10.98 -12.60
CA GLY A 109 -2.31 12.29 -12.67
C GLY A 109 -2.03 13.08 -13.95
N GLN A 110 -1.32 12.51 -14.94
CA GLN A 110 -1.06 13.14 -16.24
C GLN A 110 -1.71 12.38 -17.40
N CYS A 111 -2.08 13.12 -18.44
CA CYS A 111 -2.66 12.54 -19.65
C CYS A 111 -1.59 12.01 -20.59
N VAL A 112 -1.57 10.69 -20.77
CA VAL A 112 -0.60 9.98 -21.58
C VAL A 112 -1.28 9.21 -22.69
N ASP A 113 -0.75 9.29 -23.91
CA ASP A 113 -1.18 8.41 -24.99
C ASP A 113 -0.48 7.05 -24.87
N THR A 114 -1.18 6.09 -24.28
CA THR A 114 -0.68 4.73 -24.08
C THR A 114 -0.48 3.96 -25.38
N ASN A 115 -0.89 4.51 -26.54
CA ASN A 115 -0.65 3.88 -27.83
C ASN A 115 0.75 4.12 -28.38
N THR A 116 1.42 5.16 -27.92
CA THR A 116 2.68 5.65 -28.50
C THR A 116 3.74 5.96 -27.45
N SER A 117 3.37 6.09 -26.18
CA SER A 117 4.30 6.31 -25.08
C SER A 117 5.17 5.08 -24.83
N MET A 118 6.49 5.30 -24.78
CA MET A 118 7.45 4.24 -24.41
C MET A 118 7.38 3.90 -22.92
N ASP A 119 6.95 4.81 -22.06
CA ASP A 119 6.93 4.61 -20.60
C ASP A 119 5.57 4.07 -20.11
N HIS A 120 4.53 4.14 -20.94
CA HIS A 120 3.15 3.74 -20.61
C HIS A 120 2.49 2.97 -21.76
N CYS A 121 3.19 2.01 -22.37
CA CYS A 121 2.74 1.32 -23.57
C CYS A 121 1.64 0.28 -23.24
N GLY A 122 0.43 0.53 -23.71
CA GLY A 122 -0.74 -0.34 -23.49
C GLY A 122 -1.44 -0.14 -22.14
N ALA A 123 -0.71 0.22 -21.09
CA ALA A 123 -1.27 0.64 -19.80
C ALA A 123 -0.32 1.61 -19.07
N CYS A 124 -0.79 2.23 -18.00
CA CYS A 124 0.07 3.09 -17.17
C CYS A 124 1.20 2.28 -16.53
N ASP A 125 2.38 2.90 -16.43
CA ASP A 125 3.61 2.37 -15.84
C ASP A 125 4.08 1.04 -16.46
N GLN A 126 3.72 0.84 -17.73
CA GLN A 126 4.19 -0.28 -18.55
C GLN A 126 5.21 0.22 -19.57
N ALA A 127 6.47 0.25 -19.16
CA ALA A 127 7.55 0.64 -20.05
C ALA A 127 7.77 -0.42 -21.16
N CYS A 128 7.87 0.02 -22.40
CA CYS A 128 8.17 -0.82 -23.56
C CYS A 128 9.69 -0.98 -23.71
N ILE A 129 10.27 -1.84 -22.87
CA ILE A 129 11.70 -2.14 -22.88
C ILE A 129 11.86 -3.63 -23.20
N LEU A 130 12.58 -3.94 -24.28
CA LEU A 130 12.87 -5.30 -24.70
C LEU A 130 14.37 -5.57 -24.53
N ALA A 131 14.72 -6.77 -24.05
CA ALA A 131 16.11 -7.11 -23.79
C ALA A 131 16.93 -7.11 -25.10
N ASN A 132 18.08 -6.43 -25.07
CA ASN A 132 19.05 -6.36 -26.17
C ASN A 132 18.46 -5.93 -27.52
N ALA A 133 17.46 -5.06 -27.50
CA ALA A 133 16.77 -4.64 -28.70
C ALA A 133 16.33 -3.16 -28.70
N THR A 134 16.16 -2.63 -29.91
CA THR A 134 15.44 -1.39 -30.14
C THR A 134 13.93 -1.69 -30.12
N SER A 135 13.21 -1.18 -29.12
CA SER A 135 11.77 -1.31 -28.96
C SER A 135 10.99 -0.07 -29.46
N GLN A 136 9.70 -0.25 -29.76
CA GLN A 136 8.78 0.84 -30.14
C GLN A 136 7.37 0.56 -29.62
N CYS A 137 6.74 1.54 -28.98
CA CYS A 137 5.31 1.48 -28.70
C CYS A 137 4.50 1.92 -29.93
N SER A 138 3.62 1.04 -30.43
CA SER A 138 2.70 1.38 -31.52
C SER A 138 1.36 0.67 -31.34
N GLY A 139 0.29 1.45 -31.25
CA GLY A 139 -1.07 0.92 -31.05
C GLY A 139 -1.25 0.24 -29.70
N GLY A 140 -0.47 0.65 -28.70
CA GLY A 140 -0.51 0.08 -27.35
C GLY A 140 0.18 -1.29 -27.24
N GLN A 141 0.94 -1.66 -28.26
CA GLN A 141 1.74 -2.88 -28.29
C GLN A 141 3.22 -2.51 -28.30
N CYS A 142 4.00 -3.16 -27.45
CA CYS A 142 5.45 -3.05 -27.47
C CYS A 142 6.00 -3.92 -28.61
N LEU A 143 6.58 -3.27 -29.62
CA LEU A 143 7.11 -3.90 -30.83
C LEU A 143 8.64 -3.97 -30.78
N LEU A 144 9.16 -5.08 -31.30
CA LEU A 144 10.58 -5.27 -31.58
C LEU A 144 10.90 -4.67 -32.97
N LEU A 145 11.71 -3.60 -33.05
CA LEU A 145 12.12 -3.03 -34.34
C LEU A 145 13.36 -3.74 -34.90
N SER A 146 14.39 -3.89 -34.07
CA SER A 146 15.63 -4.55 -34.44
C SER A 146 16.38 -4.99 -33.19
N CYS A 147 17.14 -6.07 -33.30
CA CYS A 147 18.11 -6.43 -32.27
C CYS A 147 19.30 -5.46 -32.28
N GLU A 148 19.84 -5.20 -31.10
CA GLU A 148 21.12 -4.48 -31.00
C GLU A 148 22.24 -5.28 -31.69
N PRO A 149 23.29 -4.63 -32.21
CA PRO A 149 24.36 -5.33 -32.90
C PRO A 149 24.98 -6.46 -32.07
N GLY A 150 25.00 -7.66 -32.63
CA GLY A 150 25.49 -8.86 -31.93
C GLY A 150 24.40 -9.63 -31.19
N PHE A 151 23.12 -9.27 -31.33
CA PHE A 151 21.99 -10.02 -30.80
C PHE A 151 21.02 -10.49 -31.90
N GLU A 152 20.35 -11.62 -31.70
CA GLU A 152 19.34 -12.17 -32.60
C GLU A 152 18.17 -12.78 -31.78
N SER A 153 16.94 -12.74 -32.33
CA SER A 153 15.77 -13.41 -31.74
C SER A 153 15.59 -14.78 -32.38
N CYS A 154 16.03 -15.84 -31.69
CA CYS A 154 16.04 -17.21 -32.23
C CYS A 154 14.70 -17.94 -32.17
N ASP A 155 13.79 -17.51 -31.30
CA ASP A 155 12.46 -18.09 -31.11
C ASP A 155 11.34 -17.26 -31.75
N LEU A 156 11.68 -16.09 -32.30
CA LEU A 156 10.76 -15.09 -32.86
C LEU A 156 9.70 -14.59 -31.87
N ASN A 157 9.92 -14.80 -30.58
CA ASN A 157 9.09 -14.23 -29.55
C ASN A 157 9.52 -12.77 -29.33
N ILE A 158 8.58 -11.85 -29.53
CA ILE A 158 8.85 -10.41 -29.36
C ILE A 158 8.75 -9.98 -27.89
N ALA A 159 8.14 -10.80 -27.02
CA ALA A 159 7.85 -10.45 -25.65
C ALA A 159 9.07 -10.56 -24.72
N ASN A 160 10.06 -11.39 -25.06
CA ASN A 160 11.32 -11.49 -24.33
C ASN A 160 12.40 -10.58 -24.97
N GLY A 161 12.47 -10.51 -26.31
CA GLY A 161 13.44 -9.65 -27.01
C GLY A 161 14.45 -10.43 -27.85
N CYS A 162 15.70 -9.96 -27.88
CA CYS A 162 16.78 -10.54 -28.70
C CYS A 162 17.77 -11.33 -27.85
N GLU A 163 17.39 -12.58 -27.58
CA GLU A 163 17.94 -13.38 -26.48
C GLU A 163 19.32 -13.99 -26.69
N THR A 164 19.82 -14.06 -27.93
CA THR A 164 21.13 -14.67 -28.17
C THR A 164 22.18 -13.62 -28.46
N SER A 165 23.22 -13.54 -27.62
CA SER A 165 24.48 -12.94 -28.05
C SER A 165 25.08 -13.83 -29.14
N VAL A 166 25.36 -13.27 -30.32
CA VAL A 166 26.08 -13.93 -31.40
C VAL A 166 27.54 -13.50 -31.28
N PRO A 167 28.43 -14.30 -30.68
CA PRO A 167 29.84 -13.93 -30.59
C PRO A 167 30.42 -14.05 -32.00
N ASP A 168 30.91 -12.92 -32.52
CA ASP A 168 31.88 -12.79 -33.62
C ASP A 168 31.89 -13.96 -34.64
N GLY A 169 30.83 -14.05 -35.46
CA GLY A 169 30.80 -14.93 -36.64
C GLY A 169 30.39 -16.39 -36.44
N GLY A 170 29.84 -16.79 -35.28
CA GLY A 170 29.25 -18.11 -35.08
C GLY A 170 27.79 -18.21 -35.57
N VAL A 171 27.48 -19.25 -36.34
CA VAL A 171 26.16 -19.59 -36.94
C VAL A 171 24.95 -19.22 -36.05
N GLY A 172 24.15 -18.24 -36.50
CA GLY A 172 22.83 -17.93 -35.96
C GLY A 172 21.88 -19.12 -36.04
N CYS A 173 20.86 -19.15 -35.15
CA CYS A 173 19.72 -20.09 -34.96
C CYS A 173 19.93 -21.61 -35.18
N ALA A 174 21.05 -22.06 -35.71
CA ALA A 174 21.29 -23.42 -36.16
C ALA A 174 21.79 -24.26 -34.99
N CYS A 175 21.08 -25.37 -34.73
CA CYS A 175 21.33 -26.24 -33.59
C CYS A 175 20.99 -27.70 -33.94
N VAL A 176 21.47 -28.66 -33.14
CA VAL A 176 21.11 -30.07 -33.34
C VAL A 176 19.72 -30.32 -32.74
N PRO A 177 18.73 -30.83 -33.51
CA PRO A 177 17.40 -31.10 -32.99
C PRO A 177 17.40 -31.88 -31.67
N GLY A 178 16.77 -31.31 -30.64
CA GLY A 178 16.70 -31.89 -29.29
C GLY A 178 17.94 -31.71 -28.41
N GLU A 179 18.97 -31.00 -28.87
CA GLU A 179 20.12 -30.63 -28.05
C GLU A 179 19.68 -29.64 -26.95
N PRO A 180 20.05 -29.87 -25.68
CA PRO A 180 19.86 -28.90 -24.61
C PRO A 180 21.06 -27.96 -24.48
N ARG A 181 20.82 -26.70 -24.11
CA ARG A 181 21.87 -25.75 -23.68
C ARG A 181 21.39 -24.87 -22.53
N ASP A 182 22.33 -24.40 -21.73
CA ASP A 182 22.06 -23.38 -20.70
C ASP A 182 21.71 -22.04 -21.36
N CYS A 183 20.81 -21.31 -20.74
CA CYS A 183 20.36 -19.99 -21.19
C CYS A 183 20.08 -19.08 -19.99
N TYR A 184 20.09 -17.78 -20.24
CA TYR A 184 19.66 -16.75 -19.29
C TYR A 184 19.43 -15.46 -20.08
N THR A 185 18.22 -14.91 -20.02
CA THR A 185 17.81 -13.73 -20.82
C THR A 185 18.00 -12.40 -20.10
N GLY A 186 18.24 -12.44 -18.78
CA GLY A 186 18.55 -11.25 -17.97
C GLY A 186 19.97 -10.68 -18.18
N PRO A 187 20.27 -9.52 -17.58
CA PRO A 187 21.61 -8.93 -17.56
C PRO A 187 22.68 -9.94 -17.07
N PRO A 188 23.84 -10.08 -17.73
CA PRO A 188 24.82 -11.12 -17.36
C PRO A 188 25.30 -11.08 -15.90
N ASN A 189 25.23 -9.92 -15.25
CA ASN A 189 25.64 -9.70 -13.85
C ASN A 189 24.56 -10.05 -12.81
N THR A 190 23.32 -10.33 -13.22
CA THR A 190 22.22 -10.71 -12.32
C THR A 190 22.01 -12.22 -12.26
N ARG A 191 22.73 -12.98 -13.10
CA ARG A 191 22.62 -14.44 -13.12
C ARG A 191 23.15 -15.03 -11.82
N ASP A 192 22.35 -15.90 -11.21
CA ASP A 192 22.65 -16.60 -9.97
C ASP A 192 22.82 -15.63 -8.76
N VAL A 193 22.17 -14.46 -8.83
CA VAL A 193 22.02 -13.47 -7.76
C VAL A 193 20.56 -13.47 -7.31
N GLY A 194 20.31 -13.45 -6.00
CA GLY A 194 18.96 -13.47 -5.47
C GLY A 194 18.14 -14.68 -5.94
N VAL A 195 16.92 -14.42 -6.43
CA VAL A 195 16.06 -15.46 -7.03
C VAL A 195 16.40 -15.75 -8.49
N CYS A 196 17.22 -14.92 -9.12
CA CYS A 196 17.55 -15.05 -10.53
C CYS A 196 18.39 -16.27 -10.82
N LYS A 197 17.97 -17.04 -11.85
CA LYS A 197 18.68 -18.24 -12.28
C LYS A 197 18.54 -18.47 -13.77
N GLY A 198 19.55 -19.12 -14.34
CA GLY A 198 19.49 -19.63 -15.71
C GLY A 198 18.45 -20.74 -15.88
N GLY A 199 17.97 -20.88 -17.12
CA GLY A 199 17.11 -21.97 -17.55
C GLY A 199 17.80 -22.90 -18.56
N VAL A 200 17.00 -23.74 -19.21
CA VAL A 200 17.45 -24.62 -20.30
C VAL A 200 16.65 -24.35 -21.57
N GLN A 201 17.36 -24.15 -22.68
CA GLN A 201 16.78 -24.12 -24.01
C GLN A 201 16.98 -25.47 -24.70
N THR A 202 15.96 -25.93 -25.42
CA THR A 202 16.02 -27.15 -26.25
C THR A 202 15.87 -26.78 -27.72
N CYS A 203 16.77 -27.27 -28.57
CA CYS A 203 16.69 -27.04 -30.00
C CYS A 203 15.45 -27.70 -30.61
N ASN A 204 14.74 -26.95 -31.46
CA ASN A 204 13.54 -27.44 -32.14
C ASN A 204 13.85 -28.60 -33.09
N SER A 205 12.81 -29.34 -33.49
CA SER A 205 12.96 -30.51 -34.39
C SER A 205 13.51 -30.16 -35.78
N SER A 206 13.45 -28.89 -36.17
CA SER A 206 13.92 -28.36 -37.46
C SER A 206 15.39 -27.93 -37.45
N GLY A 207 16.04 -27.90 -36.28
CA GLY A 207 17.46 -27.56 -36.13
C GLY A 207 17.79 -26.09 -36.40
N ASN A 208 16.79 -25.22 -36.35
CA ASN A 208 16.89 -23.83 -36.77
C ASN A 208 16.28 -22.84 -35.78
N GLY A 209 16.10 -23.25 -34.53
CA GLY A 209 15.61 -22.40 -33.47
C GLY A 209 15.66 -23.12 -32.13
N TRP A 210 15.87 -22.34 -31.08
CA TRP A 210 15.83 -22.81 -29.70
C TRP A 210 14.44 -22.54 -29.12
N SER A 211 14.01 -23.35 -28.15
CA SER A 211 12.82 -23.05 -27.35
C SER A 211 13.02 -21.76 -26.54
N PRO A 212 11.97 -21.24 -25.88
CA PRO A 212 12.16 -20.32 -24.76
C PRO A 212 13.09 -20.94 -23.70
N CYS A 213 13.71 -20.09 -22.89
CA CYS A 213 14.56 -20.52 -21.78
C CYS A 213 13.69 -21.04 -20.65
N ASP A 214 13.51 -22.36 -20.59
CA ASP A 214 12.60 -22.99 -19.63
C ASP A 214 13.22 -22.99 -18.23
N GLY A 215 12.45 -22.51 -17.25
CA GLY A 215 12.85 -22.47 -15.85
C GLY A 215 13.79 -21.33 -15.44
N GLU A 216 14.04 -20.35 -16.33
CA GLU A 216 14.75 -19.14 -15.92
C GLU A 216 13.92 -18.24 -15.00
N VAL A 217 14.62 -17.46 -14.17
CA VAL A 217 14.06 -16.35 -13.39
C VAL A 217 14.95 -15.15 -13.66
N VAL A 218 14.37 -14.09 -14.22
CA VAL A 218 15.08 -12.85 -14.59
C VAL A 218 14.69 -11.70 -13.66
N PRO A 219 15.49 -10.62 -13.58
CA PRO A 219 15.19 -9.48 -12.75
C PRO A 219 13.81 -8.89 -13.04
N THR A 220 13.08 -8.62 -11.97
CA THR A 220 11.82 -7.86 -12.01
C THR A 220 11.89 -6.70 -11.04
N THR A 221 10.95 -5.76 -11.13
CA THR A 221 10.85 -4.68 -10.13
C THR A 221 10.67 -5.24 -8.73
N GLU A 222 11.42 -4.68 -7.80
CA GLU A 222 11.51 -5.13 -6.41
C GLU A 222 10.20 -5.02 -5.63
N SER A 223 9.94 -6.02 -4.77
CA SER A 223 8.78 -6.06 -3.87
C SER A 223 9.24 -5.89 -2.42
N CYS A 224 8.73 -4.85 -1.76
CA CYS A 224 9.09 -4.52 -0.37
C CYS A 224 8.39 -5.42 0.70
N PHE A 225 7.78 -6.51 0.26
CA PHE A 225 6.98 -7.42 1.09
C PHE A 225 7.53 -8.85 1.10
N THR A 226 8.49 -9.14 0.23
CA THR A 226 9.07 -10.45 0.01
C THR A 226 10.55 -10.39 0.42
N PRO A 227 11.06 -11.36 1.20
CA PRO A 227 12.48 -11.37 1.60
C PRO A 227 13.43 -11.76 0.46
N GLU A 228 12.91 -11.95 -0.74
CA GLU A 228 13.64 -12.20 -1.97
C GLU A 228 14.33 -10.93 -2.52
N ASP A 229 15.32 -11.14 -3.38
CA ASP A 229 16.03 -10.12 -4.18
C ASP A 229 15.48 -10.29 -5.61
N ASP A 230 14.40 -9.57 -5.90
CA ASP A 230 13.56 -9.74 -7.10
C ASP A 230 14.22 -9.10 -8.34
N ASP A 231 15.00 -8.03 -8.14
CA ASP A 231 15.74 -7.34 -9.20
C ASP A 231 17.19 -7.83 -9.38
N CYS A 232 17.62 -8.72 -8.49
CA CYS A 232 18.87 -9.47 -8.55
C CYS A 232 20.10 -8.57 -8.57
N ASP A 233 20.03 -7.45 -7.85
CA ASP A 233 21.13 -6.49 -7.67
C ASP A 233 22.03 -6.84 -6.46
N GLY A 234 21.59 -7.80 -5.64
CA GLY A 234 22.28 -8.31 -4.46
C GLY A 234 21.79 -7.72 -3.14
N GLU A 235 20.84 -6.80 -3.18
CA GLU A 235 20.11 -6.27 -2.03
C GLU A 235 18.67 -6.82 -2.02
N VAL A 236 17.99 -6.76 -0.87
CA VAL A 236 16.59 -7.20 -0.74
C VAL A 236 15.74 -6.01 -0.32
N ASN A 237 14.48 -5.96 -0.77
CA ASN A 237 13.48 -4.97 -0.37
C ASN A 237 13.93 -3.52 -0.60
N GLU A 238 14.52 -3.24 -1.75
CA GLU A 238 14.96 -1.90 -2.19
C GLU A 238 14.08 -1.38 -3.36
N GLY A 239 14.27 -0.16 -3.87
CA GLY A 239 13.79 0.24 -5.21
C GLY A 239 12.28 0.31 -5.54
N GLY A 240 11.38 -0.25 -4.72
CA GLY A 240 9.96 -0.46 -5.04
C GLY A 240 8.97 0.48 -4.33
N ILE A 241 7.73 0.53 -4.83
CA ILE A 241 6.62 1.25 -4.19
C ILE A 241 6.30 0.56 -2.86
N GLY A 242 6.66 1.20 -1.73
CA GLY A 242 6.48 0.66 -0.38
C GLY A 242 7.76 0.53 0.46
N CYS A 243 8.93 0.79 -0.14
CA CYS A 243 10.23 0.65 0.51
C CYS A 243 10.65 1.91 1.32
N LEU A 244 9.89 3.01 1.21
CA LEU A 244 10.11 4.21 2.02
C LEU A 244 9.68 3.97 3.46
N CYS A 245 10.65 4.02 4.36
CA CYS A 245 10.45 3.87 5.80
C CYS A 245 11.23 4.93 6.57
N ALA A 246 10.84 5.17 7.83
CA ALA A 246 11.62 6.05 8.70
C ALA A 246 12.97 5.36 8.99
N PRO A 247 14.12 6.05 8.81
CA PRO A 247 15.42 5.46 9.09
C PRO A 247 15.51 4.80 10.46
N ASP A 248 16.07 3.60 10.53
CA ASP A 248 16.19 2.77 11.73
C ASP A 248 14.86 2.39 12.41
N ALA A 249 13.72 2.58 11.72
CA ALA A 249 12.43 2.10 12.23
C ALA A 249 12.44 0.59 12.38
N ILE A 250 11.69 0.10 13.37
CA ILE A 250 11.50 -1.34 13.63
C ILE A 250 10.00 -1.61 13.55
N GLU A 251 9.62 -2.63 12.80
CA GLU A 251 8.22 -3.07 12.75
C GLU A 251 8.10 -4.59 12.72
N ALA A 252 6.90 -5.08 13.07
CA ALA A 252 6.56 -6.48 12.93
C ALA A 252 6.41 -6.84 11.44
N CYS A 253 6.89 -8.01 11.08
CA CYS A 253 6.83 -8.53 9.70
C CYS A 253 6.47 -10.00 9.69
N TYR A 254 5.96 -10.46 8.55
CA TYR A 254 5.63 -11.85 8.32
C TYR A 254 5.63 -12.09 6.81
N SER A 255 6.54 -12.94 6.32
CA SER A 255 6.71 -13.24 4.89
C SER A 255 5.83 -14.40 4.41
N GLY A 256 5.19 -15.13 5.32
CA GLY A 256 4.26 -16.20 5.01
C GLY A 256 2.90 -15.71 4.48
N SER A 257 2.05 -16.66 4.09
CA SER A 257 0.67 -16.37 3.68
C SER A 257 -0.09 -15.62 4.77
N PRO A 258 -0.84 -14.53 4.47
CA PRO A 258 -1.61 -13.81 5.47
C PRO A 258 -2.61 -14.67 6.26
N ALA A 259 -3.03 -15.82 5.71
CA ALA A 259 -3.93 -16.75 6.36
C ALA A 259 -3.28 -17.57 7.50
N THR A 260 -1.94 -17.74 7.47
CA THR A 260 -1.19 -18.51 8.46
C THR A 260 -0.58 -17.64 9.56
N ARG A 261 -0.67 -16.31 9.41
CA ARG A 261 -0.07 -15.34 10.31
C ARG A 261 -0.70 -15.42 11.71
N ASN A 262 0.14 -15.63 12.73
CA ASN A 262 -0.28 -15.78 14.13
C ASN A 262 -1.27 -16.95 14.34
N VAL A 263 -1.17 -17.99 13.52
CA VAL A 263 -1.90 -19.26 13.64
C VAL A 263 -0.91 -20.34 14.06
N GLY A 264 -1.25 -21.14 15.06
CA GLY A 264 -0.39 -22.25 15.49
C GLY A 264 0.98 -21.82 15.99
N ALA A 265 2.03 -22.45 15.46
CA ALA A 265 3.42 -22.09 15.71
C ALA A 265 3.86 -20.79 15.04
N CYS A 266 3.14 -20.33 14.00
CA CYS A 266 3.56 -19.21 13.19
C CYS A 266 3.45 -17.89 13.94
N ALA A 267 4.50 -17.08 13.84
CA ALA A 267 4.62 -15.83 14.56
C ALA A 267 5.35 -14.79 13.73
N ASP A 268 4.98 -13.54 13.96
CA ASP A 268 5.66 -12.40 13.36
C ASP A 268 7.12 -12.31 13.82
N GLY A 269 7.99 -11.99 12.87
CA GLY A 269 9.34 -11.53 13.14
C GLY A 269 9.41 -10.02 13.28
N THR A 270 10.63 -9.48 13.25
CA THR A 270 10.87 -8.04 13.19
C THR A 270 11.82 -7.69 12.04
N ARG A 271 11.56 -6.56 11.40
CA ARG A 271 12.44 -6.00 10.37
C ARG A 271 12.85 -4.58 10.75
N VAL A 272 14.04 -4.19 10.28
CA VAL A 272 14.64 -2.88 10.59
C VAL A 272 14.86 -2.11 9.29
N CYS A 273 14.39 -0.88 9.22
CA CYS A 273 14.62 0.01 8.10
C CYS A 273 16.09 0.45 8.07
N ASN A 274 16.69 0.50 6.89
CA ASN A 274 18.07 0.95 6.74
C ASN A 274 18.23 2.43 7.14
N ALA A 275 19.47 2.84 7.43
CA ALA A 275 19.77 4.20 7.90
C ALA A 275 19.44 5.31 6.89
N THR A 276 19.21 4.96 5.62
CA THR A 276 18.84 5.90 4.55
C THR A 276 17.32 6.04 4.37
N GLY A 277 16.51 5.19 5.00
CA GLY A 277 15.05 5.23 4.89
C GLY A 277 14.53 4.67 3.55
N THR A 278 15.33 3.85 2.88
CA THR A 278 15.07 3.41 1.49
C THR A 278 14.79 1.92 1.36
N ALA A 279 15.02 1.12 2.40
CA ALA A 279 14.79 -0.32 2.36
C ALA A 279 14.52 -0.88 3.76
N TRP A 280 13.74 -1.95 3.82
CA TRP A 280 13.59 -2.77 5.02
C TRP A 280 14.58 -3.94 4.98
N GLY A 281 15.23 -4.24 6.11
CA GLY A 281 16.00 -5.47 6.24
C GLY A 281 15.10 -6.71 6.24
N ALA A 282 15.72 -7.89 6.15
CA ALA A 282 15.03 -9.18 6.24
C ALA A 282 14.16 -9.29 7.51
N CYS A 283 13.08 -10.06 7.42
CA CYS A 283 12.27 -10.38 8.59
C CYS A 283 13.01 -11.38 9.48
N VAL A 284 13.49 -10.92 10.63
CA VAL A 284 14.28 -11.72 11.56
C VAL A 284 13.36 -12.28 12.64
N ASP A 285 13.62 -13.53 13.06
CA ASP A 285 12.88 -14.26 14.11
C ASP A 285 11.40 -14.55 13.79
N GLU A 286 10.98 -14.45 12.53
CA GLU A 286 9.66 -14.96 12.13
C GLU A 286 9.61 -16.49 12.20
N VAL A 287 8.43 -17.04 12.50
CA VAL A 287 8.15 -18.48 12.44
C VAL A 287 7.17 -18.70 11.31
N LEU A 288 7.66 -19.31 10.23
CA LEU A 288 6.88 -19.63 9.04
C LEU A 288 6.25 -21.03 9.13
N PRO A 289 5.22 -21.32 8.31
CA PRO A 289 4.63 -22.65 8.20
C PRO A 289 5.68 -23.72 7.92
N LEU A 290 5.73 -24.74 8.75
CA LEU A 290 6.55 -25.93 8.58
C LEU A 290 5.67 -27.13 8.25
N ALA A 291 6.26 -28.20 7.72
CA ALA A 291 5.51 -29.43 7.53
C ALA A 291 5.16 -30.04 8.90
N GLU A 292 3.90 -30.45 9.05
CA GLU A 292 3.32 -30.94 10.30
C GLU A 292 4.11 -32.09 10.94
N SER A 293 4.39 -31.94 12.24
CA SER A 293 4.98 -32.97 13.06
C SER A 293 3.90 -33.61 13.91
N CYS A 294 3.43 -34.79 13.48
CA CYS A 294 2.38 -35.56 14.17
C CYS A 294 2.79 -36.10 15.59
N LEU A 295 3.78 -35.49 16.22
CA LEU A 295 4.41 -35.84 17.50
C LEU A 295 4.17 -34.79 18.58
N THR A 296 3.71 -33.60 18.20
CA THR A 296 3.46 -32.50 19.15
C THR A 296 2.04 -31.96 18.97
N PRO A 297 1.43 -31.39 20.01
CA PRO A 297 0.11 -30.77 19.91
C PRO A 297 0.18 -29.35 19.32
N VAL A 298 1.20 -29.05 18.50
CA VAL A 298 1.44 -27.75 17.88
C VAL A 298 1.00 -27.82 16.43
N ASP A 299 0.28 -26.81 15.97
CA ASP A 299 -0.06 -26.58 14.56
C ASP A 299 1.19 -26.02 13.87
N ASP A 300 2.01 -26.90 13.28
CA ASP A 300 3.30 -26.54 12.70
C ASP A 300 3.14 -25.88 11.32
N ASP A 301 2.10 -26.23 10.56
CA ASP A 301 1.83 -25.70 9.21
C ASP A 301 0.87 -24.51 9.18
N CYS A 302 0.35 -24.16 10.35
CA CYS A 302 -0.40 -22.94 10.64
C CYS A 302 -1.70 -22.84 9.83
N ASP A 303 -2.33 -23.97 9.52
CA ASP A 303 -3.60 -24.06 8.83
C ASP A 303 -4.82 -24.02 9.78
N GLY A 304 -4.56 -24.00 11.09
CA GLY A 304 -5.55 -23.95 12.16
C GLY A 304 -5.99 -25.33 12.65
N LEU A 305 -5.38 -26.40 12.16
CA LEU A 305 -5.54 -27.77 12.61
C LEU A 305 -4.25 -28.24 13.29
N VAL A 306 -4.35 -29.34 14.03
CA VAL A 306 -3.17 -29.93 14.67
C VAL A 306 -3.14 -31.39 14.29
N ASN A 307 -1.98 -31.91 13.89
CA ASN A 307 -1.78 -33.31 13.52
C ASN A 307 -2.76 -33.79 12.42
N GLU A 308 -2.94 -33.01 11.35
CA GLU A 308 -3.86 -33.28 10.24
C GLU A 308 -3.18 -33.82 8.99
N ASP A 309 -1.93 -33.45 8.73
CA ASP A 309 -1.14 -33.99 7.63
C ASP A 309 0.28 -34.42 8.07
N GLY A 310 0.92 -35.33 7.33
CA GLY A 310 2.29 -35.79 7.62
C GLY A 310 2.43 -37.21 8.19
N VAL A 311 3.70 -37.60 8.41
CA VAL A 311 4.07 -38.98 8.79
C VAL A 311 3.83 -39.21 10.27
N GLY A 312 2.70 -39.84 10.62
CA GLY A 312 2.36 -40.21 12.00
C GLY A 312 0.93 -39.90 12.43
N CYS A 313 0.18 -39.17 11.61
CA CYS A 313 -1.17 -38.66 11.91
C CYS A 313 -2.29 -39.72 11.86
N ASN A 314 -1.93 -41.01 11.87
CA ASN A 314 -2.90 -42.11 11.92
C ASN A 314 -3.54 -42.22 13.30
N CYS A 315 -4.82 -41.87 13.40
CA CYS A 315 -5.65 -42.05 14.58
C CYS A 315 -6.76 -43.09 14.33
N THR A 316 -7.36 -43.63 15.39
CA THR A 316 -8.49 -44.55 15.21
C THR A 316 -9.74 -43.73 14.85
N PRO A 317 -10.42 -44.00 13.71
CA PRO A 317 -11.53 -43.16 13.24
C PRO A 317 -12.59 -42.91 14.32
N ASN A 318 -13.00 -41.65 14.46
CA ASN A 318 -14.00 -41.20 15.44
C ASN A 318 -13.61 -41.35 16.92
N THR A 319 -12.33 -41.54 17.24
CA THR A 319 -11.86 -41.49 18.63
C THR A 319 -11.57 -40.06 19.07
N THR A 320 -11.76 -39.78 20.36
CA THR A 320 -11.42 -38.49 20.96
C THR A 320 -10.11 -38.56 21.73
N ALA A 321 -9.32 -37.49 21.67
CA ALA A 321 -8.10 -37.30 22.44
C ALA A 321 -8.11 -35.94 23.14
N PRO A 322 -7.45 -35.79 24.31
CA PRO A 322 -7.23 -34.49 24.91
C PRO A 322 -6.32 -33.64 24.02
N CYS A 323 -6.53 -32.33 24.02
CA CYS A 323 -5.73 -31.35 23.29
C CYS A 323 -5.73 -30.02 24.05
N TYR A 324 -4.78 -29.14 23.71
CA TYR A 324 -4.73 -27.77 24.20
C TYR A 324 -3.97 -26.94 23.17
N SER A 325 -4.61 -25.93 22.58
CA SER A 325 -4.00 -25.09 21.53
C SER A 325 -3.22 -23.89 22.05
N GLY A 326 -3.11 -23.72 23.38
CA GLY A 326 -2.39 -22.61 24.00
C GLY A 326 -0.89 -22.91 24.24
N PRO A 327 -0.08 -21.89 24.56
CA PRO A 327 1.35 -22.04 24.85
C PRO A 327 1.63 -23.06 25.97
N ALA A 328 2.73 -23.81 25.84
CA ALA A 328 3.15 -24.77 26.86
C ALA A 328 3.30 -24.13 28.24
N GLY A 329 2.74 -24.78 29.28
CA GLY A 329 2.78 -24.28 30.66
C GLY A 329 1.63 -23.33 31.04
N THR A 330 0.71 -23.02 30.13
CA THR A 330 -0.50 -22.24 30.41
C THR A 330 -1.75 -23.11 30.65
N GLU A 331 -1.70 -24.39 30.30
CA GLU A 331 -2.80 -25.34 30.57
C GLU A 331 -3.04 -25.47 32.07
N ASP A 332 -4.31 -25.41 32.48
CA ASP A 332 -4.75 -25.45 33.87
C ASP A 332 -4.24 -24.27 34.75
N VAL A 333 -3.83 -23.17 34.12
CA VAL A 333 -3.48 -21.91 34.79
C VAL A 333 -4.60 -20.89 34.56
N GLY A 334 -5.09 -20.27 35.63
CA GLY A 334 -6.15 -19.27 35.53
C GLY A 334 -7.45 -19.83 34.96
N VAL A 335 -7.95 -19.24 33.87
CA VAL A 335 -9.14 -19.73 33.13
C VAL A 335 -8.80 -20.75 32.06
N CYS A 336 -7.52 -20.90 31.72
CA CYS A 336 -7.10 -21.77 30.63
C CYS A 336 -7.28 -23.24 30.98
N LYS A 337 -7.74 -24.00 29.99
CA LYS A 337 -7.99 -25.44 30.13
C LYS A 337 -7.89 -26.15 28.79
N GLY A 338 -7.51 -27.42 28.85
CA GLY A 338 -7.55 -28.33 27.71
C GLY A 338 -8.97 -28.56 27.16
N GLY A 339 -9.02 -28.89 25.89
CA GLY A 339 -10.20 -29.28 25.13
C GLY A 339 -10.14 -30.75 24.69
N ALA A 340 -11.01 -31.11 23.75
CA ALA A 340 -10.99 -32.41 23.11
C ALA A 340 -11.04 -32.29 21.59
N GLN A 341 -10.23 -33.10 20.92
CA GLN A 341 -10.20 -33.22 19.47
C GLN A 341 -10.73 -34.59 19.05
N THR A 342 -11.37 -34.66 17.88
CA THR A 342 -11.98 -35.89 17.36
C THR A 342 -11.30 -36.31 16.06
N CYS A 343 -10.82 -37.55 16.02
CA CYS A 343 -10.24 -38.15 14.83
C CYS A 343 -11.31 -38.24 13.73
N ASN A 344 -10.96 -37.80 12.52
CA ASN A 344 -11.89 -37.82 11.40
C ASN A 344 -12.32 -39.27 11.04
N GLY A 345 -13.40 -39.40 10.26
CA GLY A 345 -13.94 -40.71 9.87
C GLY A 345 -13.00 -41.54 8.98
N ALA A 346 -11.96 -40.93 8.42
CA ALA A 346 -10.95 -41.58 7.59
C ALA A 346 -9.74 -42.10 8.40
N GLY A 347 -9.60 -41.69 9.68
CA GLY A 347 -8.47 -42.09 10.53
C GLY A 347 -7.15 -41.40 10.16
N THR A 348 -7.21 -40.30 9.42
CA THR A 348 -6.02 -39.64 8.85
C THR A 348 -5.56 -38.41 9.63
N GLY A 349 -6.33 -37.96 10.62
CA GLY A 349 -5.99 -36.79 11.45
C GLY A 349 -7.07 -36.45 12.46
N TYR A 350 -6.71 -35.65 13.46
CA TYR A 350 -7.65 -35.06 14.42
C TYR A 350 -8.25 -33.76 13.86
N GLY A 351 -9.53 -33.49 14.14
CA GLY A 351 -10.14 -32.19 13.89
C GLY A 351 -9.74 -31.16 14.95
N PRO A 352 -10.23 -29.90 14.87
CA PRO A 352 -9.81 -28.83 15.76
C PRO A 352 -10.04 -29.16 17.24
N CYS A 353 -9.19 -28.61 18.12
CA CYS A 353 -9.41 -28.70 19.55
C CYS A 353 -10.70 -27.98 19.92
N THR A 354 -11.69 -28.71 20.44
CA THR A 354 -12.97 -28.12 20.82
C THR A 354 -13.08 -28.01 22.33
N GLY A 355 -13.43 -26.81 22.80
CA GLY A 355 -13.73 -26.53 24.20
C GLY A 355 -12.52 -26.22 25.09
N ASP A 356 -11.34 -26.07 24.49
CA ASP A 356 -10.22 -25.43 25.17
C ASP A 356 -10.48 -23.93 25.38
N ILE A 357 -9.79 -23.38 26.38
CA ILE A 357 -9.72 -21.94 26.64
C ILE A 357 -8.24 -21.62 26.67
N VAL A 358 -7.78 -20.82 25.72
CA VAL A 358 -6.37 -20.41 25.57
C VAL A 358 -6.15 -18.99 26.11
N PRO A 359 -4.90 -18.57 26.35
CA PRO A 359 -4.61 -17.25 26.90
C PRO A 359 -5.18 -16.12 26.04
N SER A 360 -5.80 -15.15 26.70
CA SER A 360 -6.20 -13.88 26.12
C SER A 360 -5.66 -12.73 26.95
N PRO A 361 -5.62 -11.48 26.44
CA PRO A 361 -5.34 -10.33 27.28
C PRO A 361 -6.28 -10.30 28.49
N ASP A 362 -5.75 -9.92 29.66
CA ASP A 362 -6.54 -9.79 30.89
C ASP A 362 -7.68 -8.79 30.71
N VAL A 363 -8.75 -9.00 31.48
CA VAL A 363 -9.88 -8.07 31.54
C VAL A 363 -9.95 -7.49 32.95
N CYS A 364 -9.58 -6.22 33.11
CA CYS A 364 -9.56 -5.50 34.40
C CYS A 364 -10.78 -5.70 35.31
N THR A 365 -11.96 -5.93 34.73
CA THR A 365 -13.24 -5.99 35.45
C THR A 365 -13.65 -7.39 35.87
N ASP A 366 -13.03 -8.42 35.30
CA ASP A 366 -13.21 -9.78 35.80
C ASP A 366 -12.12 -10.06 36.86
N SER A 367 -12.37 -11.03 37.74
CA SER A 367 -11.37 -11.47 38.72
C SER A 367 -10.74 -12.77 38.24
N LEU A 368 -10.42 -12.83 36.94
CA LEU A 368 -9.86 -13.99 36.28
C LEU A 368 -8.45 -13.68 35.76
N ASP A 369 -7.62 -14.72 35.72
CA ASP A 369 -6.32 -14.70 35.06
C ASP A 369 -6.59 -15.17 33.63
N ASN A 370 -6.81 -14.22 32.70
CA ASN A 370 -7.18 -14.54 31.33
C ASN A 370 -5.95 -14.83 30.48
N ASN A 371 -4.79 -14.27 30.84
CA ASN A 371 -3.53 -14.51 30.13
C ASN A 371 -2.78 -15.77 30.62
N CYS A 372 -3.31 -16.42 31.65
CA CYS A 372 -2.92 -17.73 32.18
C CYS A 372 -1.43 -17.80 32.54
N ASN A 373 -0.91 -16.71 33.09
CA ASN A 373 0.47 -16.61 33.57
C ASN A 373 0.60 -16.87 35.09
N GLY A 374 -0.52 -17.14 35.77
CA GLY A 374 -0.60 -17.42 37.19
C GLY A 374 -0.76 -16.17 38.05
N ILE A 375 -0.90 -15.00 37.43
CA ILE A 375 -1.05 -13.70 38.10
C ILE A 375 -2.35 -13.06 37.62
N LEU A 376 -3.17 -12.64 38.58
CA LEU A 376 -4.46 -12.03 38.30
C LEU A 376 -4.30 -10.59 37.79
N ASN A 377 -4.83 -10.29 36.60
CA ASN A 377 -4.97 -8.93 36.04
C ASN A 377 -3.67 -8.12 36.03
N ASP A 378 -2.59 -8.70 35.52
CA ASP A 378 -1.24 -8.11 35.59
C ASP A 378 -0.82 -7.35 34.32
N GLY A 379 -1.62 -7.40 33.26
CA GLY A 379 -1.42 -6.67 32.01
C GLY A 379 -1.66 -5.14 32.06
N TYR A 380 -1.89 -4.55 33.23
CA TYR A 380 -2.29 -3.14 33.37
C TYR A 380 -1.37 -2.33 34.28
N SER A 381 -1.07 -1.09 33.86
CA SER A 381 -0.35 -0.13 34.69
C SER A 381 -1.15 0.20 35.95
N ALA A 382 -0.49 0.16 37.12
CA ALA A 382 -1.09 0.50 38.41
C ALA A 382 -1.89 1.81 38.34
N GLY A 383 -3.21 1.72 38.54
CA GLY A 383 -4.13 2.88 38.51
C GLY A 383 -4.95 3.05 37.22
N ALA A 384 -5.05 2.04 36.35
CA ALA A 384 -6.00 2.07 35.25
C ALA A 384 -7.45 2.23 35.77
N ASP A 385 -8.17 3.20 35.19
CA ASP A 385 -9.51 3.61 35.63
C ASP A 385 -10.47 2.41 35.60
N GLY A 386 -11.08 2.08 36.74
CA GLY A 386 -11.98 0.92 36.89
C GLY A 386 -11.35 -0.37 37.43
N CYS A 387 -10.03 -0.41 37.70
CA CYS A 387 -9.40 -1.55 38.37
C CYS A 387 -9.68 -1.55 39.88
N ALA A 388 -10.28 -2.62 40.39
CA ALA A 388 -10.48 -2.77 41.83
C ALA A 388 -9.13 -2.98 42.54
N CYS A 389 -8.79 -2.09 43.47
CA CYS A 389 -7.65 -2.27 44.36
C CYS A 389 -7.85 -3.52 45.24
N TYR A 390 -6.78 -4.30 45.43
CA TYR A 390 -6.77 -5.43 46.38
C TYR A 390 -7.24 -4.98 47.78
N PRO A 391 -8.02 -5.80 48.51
CA PRO A 391 -8.23 -5.57 49.93
C PRO A 391 -6.88 -5.60 50.68
N ASN A 392 -6.56 -4.51 51.39
CA ASN A 392 -5.29 -4.21 52.07
C ASN A 392 -4.13 -3.68 51.18
N SER A 393 -4.39 -3.25 49.95
CA SER A 393 -3.37 -2.53 49.18
C SER A 393 -3.19 -1.10 49.69
N VAL A 394 -1.93 -0.68 49.81
CA VAL A 394 -1.53 0.61 50.34
C VAL A 394 -0.83 1.34 49.20
N ALA A 395 -1.45 2.39 48.64
CA ALA A 395 -0.89 3.14 47.51
C ALA A 395 -0.45 4.54 47.95
N THR A 396 0.70 4.99 47.46
CA THR A 396 1.12 6.39 47.67
C THR A 396 0.33 7.29 46.73
N CYS A 397 -0.39 8.27 47.26
CA CYS A 397 -1.21 9.20 46.49
C CYS A 397 -0.62 10.61 46.51
N TYR A 398 -0.65 11.32 45.38
CA TYR A 398 -0.24 12.72 45.28
C TYR A 398 -1.07 13.43 44.21
N SER A 399 -1.76 14.50 44.58
CA SER A 399 -2.68 15.26 43.71
C SER A 399 -2.11 16.61 43.24
N GLY A 400 -0.79 16.84 43.40
CA GLY A 400 -0.11 18.03 42.90
C GLY A 400 0.40 17.88 41.46
N PRO A 401 0.86 18.97 40.82
CA PRO A 401 1.41 18.96 39.47
C PRO A 401 2.59 17.99 39.30
N ALA A 402 2.79 17.44 38.09
CA ALA A 402 3.89 16.53 37.79
C ALA A 402 5.26 17.16 38.17
N GLY A 403 6.13 16.37 38.82
CA GLY A 403 7.46 16.81 39.26
C GLY A 403 7.52 17.52 40.63
N THR A 404 6.39 17.69 41.33
CA THR A 404 6.35 18.41 42.63
C THR A 404 6.27 17.50 43.87
N ASN A 405 6.17 16.18 43.67
CA ASN A 405 6.15 15.22 44.77
C ASN A 405 7.51 15.20 45.52
N ASN A 406 7.48 15.33 46.84
CA ASN A 406 8.64 15.45 47.74
C ASN A 406 9.52 16.70 47.51
N VAL A 407 8.99 17.73 46.85
CA VAL A 407 9.66 19.03 46.69
C VAL A 407 9.10 20.02 47.71
N GLY A 408 9.93 20.47 48.65
CA GLY A 408 9.55 21.44 49.68
C GLY A 408 8.54 20.90 50.70
N VAL A 409 7.40 21.60 50.86
CA VAL A 409 6.33 21.21 51.80
C VAL A 409 5.34 20.18 51.22
N CYS A 410 5.45 19.87 49.94
CA CYS A 410 4.60 18.89 49.26
C CYS A 410 5.08 17.46 49.58
N LYS A 411 4.18 16.63 50.13
CA LYS A 411 4.44 15.21 50.39
C LYS A 411 3.28 14.36 49.87
N GLY A 412 3.62 13.22 49.26
CA GLY A 412 2.64 12.17 48.97
C GLY A 412 2.02 11.61 50.25
N GLY A 413 0.72 11.34 50.21
CA GLY A 413 -0.02 10.63 51.25
C GLY A 413 -0.01 9.13 51.00
N ILE A 414 -0.59 8.39 51.94
CA ILE A 414 -0.91 6.98 51.78
C ILE A 414 -2.44 6.89 51.68
N ALA A 415 -2.94 6.37 50.56
CA ALA A 415 -4.32 5.94 50.42
C ALA A 415 -4.39 4.44 50.76
N SER A 416 -5.32 4.12 51.65
CA SER A 416 -5.60 2.77 52.16
C SER A 416 -7.06 2.44 51.98
#